data_AF-A0A452Y1X1-F1
#
_entry.id   AF-A0A452Y1X1-F1
#
_cell.length_a   1.000
_cell.length_b   1.000
_cell.length_c   1.000
_cell.angle_alpha   90.00
_cell.angle_beta   90.00
_cell.angle_gamma   90.00
#
_symmetry.space_group_name_H-M   'P 1'
#
loop_
_entity.id
_entity.type
_entity.pdbx_description
1 polymer ?
#
loop_
_entity_poly.entity_id
_entity_poly.type
_entity_poly.pdbx_seq_one_letter_code
_entity_poly.pdbx_strand_id
1 'polypeptide(L)'
;MAGKTETFQLVRNDVDKNRMRIRAPNGSFLQANKDGSVTANFGESTTWGDDDPSVFVVTIVNWVPSIFDGIPNKDLLDGTQLQFKSLTQKAFVAAENGGGAALVANRPSASGWESFKLWRIDQNTFNFKVSNNQFVTVSGVNVVATASAPGQTETFQLVRSYADKNRMRIRAPNGSFLQANKDGSVTANFGESTTWGDNDPSVFAVNIVNGPHGEYQICNGYGKDMATQVMNNHWSTYIVEADFAFMAANGLNAVRIPVGWWIASDPNPPAPFVGGALQALDSAFTWAERHNIHVIIDLHAAPGSQNPNEHSGGRDGLQTWGDSQIAQTVQVIDFLAARYLSNNLLL
;
A
#
# COMPACT_ATOMS: atom_id res chain seq x y z
N MET A 1 -19.14 -5.08 -18.25
CA MET A 1 -18.15 -5.87 -19.01
C MET A 1 -17.89 -5.12 -20.30
N ALA A 2 -16.65 -4.74 -20.59
CA ALA A 2 -16.31 -4.16 -21.88
C ALA A 2 -16.69 -5.15 -22.99
N GLY A 3 -17.31 -4.67 -24.07
CA GLY A 3 -17.68 -5.48 -25.22
C GLY A 3 -16.44 -5.97 -25.96
N LYS A 4 -16.59 -7.03 -26.78
CA LYS A 4 -15.48 -7.54 -27.62
C LYS A 4 -14.84 -6.44 -28.49
N THR A 5 -15.57 -5.37 -28.82
CA THR A 5 -15.13 -4.23 -29.63
C THR A 5 -14.23 -3.22 -28.90
N GLU A 6 -14.00 -3.38 -27.60
CA GLU A 6 -13.23 -2.43 -26.77
C GLU A 6 -11.92 -3.03 -26.24
N THR A 7 -11.60 -4.28 -26.62
CA THR A 7 -10.43 -5.00 -26.10
C THR A 7 -9.27 -5.00 -27.09
N PHE A 8 -8.16 -4.37 -26.71
CA PHE A 8 -6.94 -4.32 -27.51
C PHE A 8 -5.85 -5.19 -26.88
N GLN A 9 -5.03 -5.84 -27.71
CA GLN A 9 -3.89 -6.64 -27.26
C GLN A 9 -2.59 -5.88 -27.51
N LEU A 10 -1.75 -5.78 -26.49
CA LEU A 10 -0.40 -5.24 -26.65
C LEU A 10 0.54 -6.35 -27.10
N VAL A 11 1.19 -6.15 -28.24
CA VAL A 11 2.20 -7.06 -28.78
C VAL A 11 3.55 -6.37 -28.65
N ARG A 12 4.41 -6.89 -27.78
CA ARG A 12 5.73 -6.31 -27.51
C ARG A 12 6.77 -6.89 -28.45
N ASN A 13 7.75 -6.09 -28.83
CA ASN A 13 8.95 -6.58 -29.51
C ASN A 13 9.87 -7.27 -28.47
N ASP A 14 10.34 -8.48 -28.79
CA ASP A 14 11.17 -9.28 -27.89
C ASP A 14 12.62 -8.75 -27.75
N VAL A 15 13.08 -7.97 -28.73
CA VAL A 15 14.43 -7.39 -28.81
C VAL A 15 14.46 -5.97 -28.23
N ASP A 16 13.55 -5.09 -28.67
CA ASP A 16 13.41 -3.71 -28.18
C ASP A 16 12.10 -3.55 -27.39
N LYS A 17 12.19 -3.64 -26.07
CA LYS A 17 11.03 -3.59 -25.16
C LYS A 17 10.29 -2.26 -25.17
N ASN A 18 10.86 -1.21 -25.77
CA ASN A 18 10.22 0.09 -25.92
C ASN A 18 9.36 0.17 -27.19
N ARG A 19 9.32 -0.87 -28.02
CA ARG A 19 8.48 -0.92 -29.22
C ARG A 19 7.34 -1.90 -29.03
N MET A 20 6.14 -1.44 -29.34
CA MET A 20 4.94 -2.29 -29.31
C MET A 20 4.03 -2.03 -30.50
N ARG A 21 3.20 -3.02 -30.79
CA ARG A 21 2.00 -2.88 -31.61
C ARG A 21 0.76 -3.05 -30.75
N ILE A 22 -0.34 -2.49 -31.20
CA ILE A 22 -1.64 -2.60 -30.55
C ILE A 22 -2.56 -3.33 -31.53
N ARG A 23 -2.92 -4.57 -31.21
CA ARG A 23 -3.86 -5.37 -32.02
C ARG A 23 -5.28 -5.05 -31.58
N ALA A 24 -6.08 -4.58 -32.53
CA ALA A 24 -7.48 -4.27 -32.35
C ALA A 24 -8.35 -5.54 -32.31
N PRO A 25 -9.59 -5.45 -31.81
CA PRO A 25 -10.55 -6.55 -31.78
C PRO A 25 -10.80 -7.25 -33.12
N ASN A 26 -10.66 -6.51 -34.23
CA ASN A 26 -10.83 -7.04 -35.58
C ASN A 26 -9.61 -7.84 -36.08
N GLY A 27 -8.57 -8.00 -35.25
CA GLY A 27 -7.35 -8.74 -35.56
C GLY A 27 -6.24 -7.92 -36.22
N SER A 28 -6.56 -6.74 -36.76
CA SER A 28 -5.59 -5.82 -37.36
C SER A 28 -4.77 -5.08 -36.30
N PHE A 29 -3.61 -4.56 -36.69
CA PHE A 29 -2.87 -3.61 -35.87
C PHE A 29 -3.36 -2.18 -36.09
N LEU A 30 -3.22 -1.35 -35.06
CA LEU A 30 -3.32 0.10 -35.19
C LEU A 30 -2.14 0.60 -36.05
N GLN A 31 -2.39 1.57 -36.93
CA GLN A 31 -1.36 2.31 -37.66
C GLN A 31 -1.54 3.81 -37.47
N ALA A 32 -0.44 4.53 -37.33
CA ALA A 32 -0.39 5.98 -37.44
C ALA A 32 -0.22 6.39 -38.92
N ASN A 33 -1.20 7.12 -39.43
CA ASN A 33 -1.20 7.62 -40.81
C ASN A 33 -0.42 8.94 -40.92
N LYS A 34 0.02 9.27 -42.14
CA LYS A 34 0.76 10.50 -42.43
C LYS A 34 -0.05 11.78 -42.15
N ASP A 35 -1.37 11.69 -42.12
CA ASP A 35 -2.28 12.79 -41.78
C ASP A 35 -2.50 12.94 -40.27
N GLY A 36 -1.84 12.12 -39.44
CA GLY A 36 -1.97 12.12 -37.99
C GLY A 36 -3.13 11.28 -37.46
N SER A 37 -3.96 10.70 -38.33
CA SER A 37 -5.02 9.78 -37.89
C SER A 37 -4.46 8.42 -37.47
N VAL A 38 -5.21 7.70 -36.61
CA VAL A 38 -4.90 6.32 -36.22
C VAL A 38 -6.02 5.41 -36.69
N THR A 39 -5.70 4.38 -37.49
CA THR A 39 -6.68 3.42 -38.02
C THR A 39 -6.36 1.99 -37.63
N ALA A 40 -7.38 1.14 -37.52
CA ALA A 40 -7.27 -0.26 -37.10
C ALA A 40 -7.41 -1.23 -38.28
N ASN A 41 -6.59 -1.06 -39.32
CA ASN A 41 -6.68 -1.82 -40.58
C ASN A 41 -5.32 -2.30 -41.09
N PHE A 42 -4.26 -2.18 -40.28
CA PHE A 42 -2.93 -2.62 -40.67
C PHE A 42 -2.82 -4.15 -40.54
N GLY A 43 -2.27 -4.79 -41.58
CA GLY A 43 -2.05 -6.23 -41.61
C GLY A 43 -0.88 -6.67 -40.71
N GLU A 44 -0.51 -7.95 -40.78
CA GLU A 44 0.70 -8.41 -40.10
C GLU A 44 1.95 -7.91 -40.82
N SER A 45 2.93 -7.41 -40.04
CA SER A 45 4.24 -6.99 -40.51
C SER A 45 5.32 -7.67 -39.66
N THR A 46 6.46 -7.97 -40.27
CA THR A 46 7.61 -8.59 -39.59
C THR A 46 8.69 -7.58 -39.21
N THR A 47 8.59 -6.34 -39.69
CA THR A 47 9.56 -5.27 -39.40
C THR A 47 9.18 -4.52 -38.13
N TRP A 48 10.12 -3.87 -37.47
CA TRP A 48 9.86 -3.09 -36.25
C TRP A 48 10.56 -1.71 -36.26
N GLY A 49 11.00 -1.29 -37.45
CA GLY A 49 11.73 -0.03 -37.65
C GLY A 49 10.84 1.19 -37.51
N ASP A 50 11.46 2.37 -37.51
CA ASP A 50 10.77 3.67 -37.39
C ASP A 50 9.84 3.96 -38.58
N ASP A 51 10.06 3.27 -39.69
CA ASP A 51 9.32 3.42 -40.94
C ASP A 51 8.02 2.58 -40.95
N ASP A 52 7.83 1.68 -39.97
CA ASP A 52 6.62 0.86 -39.85
C ASP A 52 5.54 1.64 -39.09
N PRO A 53 4.44 2.06 -39.75
CA PRO A 53 3.42 2.90 -39.15
C PRO A 53 2.60 2.18 -38.05
N SER A 54 2.73 0.86 -37.92
CA SER A 54 2.10 0.08 -36.85
C SER A 54 2.91 0.01 -35.56
N VAL A 55 4.15 0.45 -35.58
CA VAL A 55 5.07 0.40 -34.44
C VAL A 55 4.96 1.69 -33.64
N PHE A 56 4.59 1.54 -32.37
CA PHE A 56 4.58 2.63 -31.40
C PHE A 56 5.81 2.50 -30.51
N VAL A 57 6.62 3.56 -30.48
CA VAL A 57 7.67 3.71 -29.47
C VAL A 57 7.00 4.18 -28.18
N VAL A 58 7.00 3.32 -27.18
CA VAL A 58 6.43 3.57 -25.86
C VAL A 58 7.56 3.79 -24.88
N THR A 59 7.57 4.98 -24.30
CA THR A 59 8.35 5.23 -23.10
C THR A 59 7.50 4.78 -21.92
N ILE A 60 7.88 3.65 -21.30
CA ILE A 60 7.36 3.35 -19.96
C ILE A 60 8.01 4.35 -19.02
N VAL A 61 7.25 5.32 -18.56
CA VAL A 61 7.74 6.33 -17.60
C VAL A 61 7.92 5.64 -16.24
N ASN A 62 9.05 4.96 -16.07
CA ASN A 62 9.43 4.23 -14.86
C ASN A 62 9.99 5.16 -13.76
N TRP A 63 9.73 6.46 -13.84
CA TRP A 63 10.57 7.48 -13.23
C TRP A 63 9.85 8.41 -12.25
N VAL A 64 8.72 7.98 -11.69
CA VAL A 64 8.32 8.53 -10.38
C VAL A 64 8.89 7.56 -9.34
N PRO A 65 10.05 7.87 -8.72
CA PRO A 65 10.55 7.07 -7.59
C PRO A 65 9.41 6.87 -6.60
N SER A 66 9.25 5.63 -6.13
CA SER A 66 8.23 5.37 -5.14
C SER A 66 8.62 6.11 -3.88
N ILE A 67 7.70 6.91 -3.33
CA ILE A 67 7.92 7.60 -2.06
C ILE A 67 8.12 6.60 -0.89
N PHE A 68 7.87 5.31 -1.10
CA PHE A 68 8.16 4.22 -0.15
C PHE A 68 9.61 3.72 -0.20
N ASP A 69 10.39 4.07 -1.24
CA ASP A 69 11.69 3.43 -1.50
C ASP A 69 12.73 3.65 -0.40
N GLY A 70 12.64 4.77 0.33
CA GLY A 70 13.50 5.09 1.45
C GLY A 70 13.12 4.41 2.77
N ILE A 71 11.98 3.70 2.84
CA ILE A 71 11.53 3.08 4.11
C ILE A 71 12.32 1.78 4.36
N PRO A 72 13.00 1.63 5.52
CA PRO A 72 13.64 0.38 5.88
C PRO A 72 12.60 -0.75 6.03
N ASN A 73 12.87 -1.92 5.44
CA ASN A 73 11.91 -3.02 5.37
C ASN A 73 10.53 -2.56 4.85
N LYS A 74 10.50 -1.81 3.74
CA LYS A 74 9.28 -1.29 3.10
C LYS A 74 8.26 -2.36 2.66
N ASP A 75 8.67 -3.62 2.66
CA ASP A 75 7.81 -4.77 2.42
C ASP A 75 7.15 -5.30 3.70
N LEU A 76 7.43 -4.70 4.86
CA LEU A 76 6.85 -5.00 6.18
C LEU A 76 6.19 -3.74 6.79
N LEU A 77 5.25 -3.13 6.08
CA LEU A 77 4.52 -1.94 6.55
C LEU A 77 3.25 -2.34 7.31
N ASP A 78 2.57 -1.38 7.94
CA ASP A 78 1.28 -1.66 8.57
C ASP A 78 0.30 -2.25 7.55
N GLY A 79 -0.43 -3.27 8.00
CA GLY A 79 -1.40 -3.98 7.18
C GLY A 79 -0.79 -5.03 6.25
N THR A 80 0.54 -5.07 6.07
CA THR A 80 1.18 -6.16 5.33
C THR A 80 0.76 -7.49 5.93
N GLN A 81 0.25 -8.38 5.09
CA GLN A 81 -0.14 -9.72 5.46
C GLN A 81 1.01 -10.69 5.21
N LEU A 82 1.43 -11.37 6.28
CA LEU A 82 2.46 -12.40 6.26
C LEU A 82 1.86 -13.78 6.49
N GLN A 83 2.46 -14.78 5.87
CA GLN A 83 2.22 -16.19 6.18
C GLN A 83 3.56 -16.83 6.55
N PHE A 84 3.60 -17.57 7.65
CA PHE A 84 4.81 -18.21 8.15
C PHE A 84 4.72 -19.72 7.94
N LYS A 85 5.65 -20.28 7.19
CA LYS A 85 5.80 -21.72 7.01
C LYS A 85 7.00 -22.23 7.80
N SER A 86 6.75 -23.07 8.79
CA SER A 86 7.82 -23.81 9.45
C SER A 86 8.52 -24.72 8.44
N LEU A 87 9.85 -24.62 8.37
CA LEU A 87 10.65 -25.46 7.48
C LEU A 87 10.84 -26.87 8.04
N THR A 88 10.95 -27.00 9.36
CA THR A 88 11.05 -28.29 10.06
C THR A 88 9.77 -29.09 9.97
N GLN A 89 8.61 -28.45 10.23
CA GLN A 89 7.31 -29.11 10.19
C GLN A 89 6.71 -29.15 8.78
N LYS A 90 7.29 -28.41 7.82
CA LYS A 90 6.77 -28.23 6.46
C LYS A 90 5.31 -27.74 6.41
N ALA A 91 4.90 -27.01 7.45
CA ALA A 91 3.52 -26.60 7.69
C ALA A 91 3.44 -25.10 8.00
N PHE A 92 2.35 -24.46 7.58
CA PHE A 92 2.03 -23.08 7.92
C PHE A 92 1.54 -22.96 9.35
N VAL A 93 1.93 -21.85 9.98
CA VAL A 93 1.43 -21.41 11.28
C VAL A 93 0.02 -20.86 11.09
N ALA A 94 -0.94 -21.37 11.85
CA ALA A 94 -2.30 -20.89 11.94
C ALA A 94 -2.59 -20.33 13.33
N ALA A 95 -3.39 -19.26 13.38
CA ALA A 95 -4.12 -18.89 14.57
C ALA A 95 -5.43 -19.69 14.62
N GLU A 96 -5.53 -20.65 15.53
CA GLU A 96 -6.70 -21.50 15.64
C GLU A 96 -7.97 -20.67 15.88
N ASN A 97 -9.08 -21.12 15.28
CA ASN A 97 -10.36 -20.42 15.22
C ASN A 97 -10.31 -19.02 14.55
N GLY A 98 -9.24 -18.70 13.82
CA GLY A 98 -8.99 -17.36 13.25
C GLY A 98 -8.56 -16.33 14.29
N GLY A 99 -8.31 -16.77 15.53
CA GLY A 99 -8.15 -15.95 16.73
C GLY A 99 -9.01 -16.48 17.86
N GLY A 100 -8.47 -16.43 19.08
CA GLY A 100 -9.12 -16.88 20.31
C GLY A 100 -8.49 -18.15 20.90
N ALA A 101 -7.47 -18.69 20.26
CA ALA A 101 -6.79 -19.92 20.67
C ALA A 101 -5.28 -19.87 20.35
N ALA A 102 -4.61 -21.02 20.46
CA ALA A 102 -3.17 -21.16 20.25
C ALA A 102 -2.74 -20.95 18.78
N LEU A 103 -1.47 -20.61 18.61
CA LEU A 103 -0.79 -20.72 17.32
C LEU A 103 -0.23 -22.13 17.14
N VAL A 104 -0.47 -22.73 15.98
CA VAL A 104 -0.02 -24.09 15.64
C VAL A 104 0.53 -24.15 14.23
N ALA A 105 1.63 -24.85 14.02
CA ALA A 105 2.27 -25.08 12.72
C ALA A 105 1.86 -26.44 12.15
N ASN A 106 0.61 -26.56 11.68
CA ASN A 106 0.03 -27.84 11.24
C ASN A 106 -0.71 -27.78 9.90
N ARG A 107 -0.67 -26.65 9.19
CA ARG A 107 -1.45 -26.43 7.96
C ARG A 107 -0.62 -26.72 6.71
N PRO A 108 -1.10 -27.55 5.76
CA PRO A 108 -0.36 -27.84 4.54
C PRO A 108 -0.37 -26.69 3.53
N SER A 109 -1.37 -25.81 3.61
CA SER A 109 -1.57 -24.63 2.77
C SER A 109 -2.03 -23.45 3.63
N ALA A 110 -1.87 -22.24 3.11
CA ALA A 110 -2.25 -21.01 3.79
C ALA A 110 -3.50 -20.36 3.17
N SER A 111 -4.37 -19.85 4.03
CA SER A 111 -5.57 -19.08 3.72
C SER A 111 -5.75 -18.01 4.80
N GLY A 112 -6.97 -17.80 5.32
CA GLY A 112 -7.27 -16.75 6.29
C GLY A 112 -6.58 -16.92 7.65
N TRP A 113 -6.60 -18.14 8.22
CA TRP A 113 -6.09 -18.38 9.58
C TRP A 113 -4.57 -18.41 9.67
N GLU A 114 -3.91 -18.65 8.54
CA GLU A 114 -2.45 -18.65 8.41
C GLU A 114 -1.88 -17.27 8.03
N SER A 115 -2.75 -16.27 7.95
CA SER A 115 -2.43 -14.91 7.52
C SER A 115 -2.45 -13.93 8.70
N PHE A 116 -1.32 -13.24 8.90
CA PHE A 116 -1.08 -12.32 10.00
C PHE A 116 -0.82 -10.92 9.47
N LYS A 117 -1.65 -9.95 9.85
CA LYS A 117 -1.43 -8.54 9.50
C LYS A 117 -0.43 -7.91 10.47
N LEU A 118 0.51 -7.13 9.93
CA LEU A 118 1.47 -6.39 10.72
C LEU A 118 0.87 -5.10 11.26
N TRP A 119 1.07 -4.85 12.54
CA TRP A 119 0.99 -3.52 13.14
C TRP A 119 2.42 -3.11 13.47
N ARG A 120 2.98 -2.20 12.67
CA ARG A 120 4.39 -1.80 12.76
C ARG A 120 4.58 -0.84 13.92
N ILE A 121 5.59 -1.13 14.74
CA ILE A 121 6.04 -0.27 15.85
C ILE A 121 7.31 0.47 15.41
N ASP A 122 8.26 -0.26 14.83
CA ASP A 122 9.49 0.28 14.26
C ASP A 122 9.97 -0.58 13.06
N GLN A 123 11.23 -0.40 12.63
CA GLN A 123 11.82 -1.14 11.52
C GLN A 123 11.69 -2.67 11.60
N ASN A 124 11.84 -3.24 12.79
CA ASN A 124 11.87 -4.69 12.99
C ASN A 124 10.86 -5.18 14.02
N THR A 125 10.18 -4.29 14.73
CA THR A 125 9.25 -4.62 15.81
C THR A 125 7.79 -4.44 15.36
N PHE A 126 6.97 -5.45 15.63
CA PHE A 126 5.59 -5.55 15.17
C PHE A 126 4.68 -6.19 16.22
N ASN A 127 3.39 -5.88 16.15
CA ASN A 127 2.35 -6.78 16.63
C ASN A 127 1.77 -7.57 15.45
N PHE A 128 1.31 -8.79 15.69
CA PHE A 128 0.62 -9.61 14.69
C PHE A 128 -0.87 -9.66 14.99
N LYS A 129 -1.68 -9.21 14.04
CA LYS A 129 -3.14 -9.24 14.13
C LYS A 129 -3.72 -10.34 13.25
N VAL A 130 -4.63 -11.14 13.78
CA VAL A 130 -5.22 -12.31 13.11
C VAL A 130 -6.63 -12.01 12.58
N SER A 131 -7.27 -12.97 11.90
CA SER A 131 -8.54 -12.78 11.19
C SER A 131 -9.66 -12.21 12.07
N ASN A 132 -9.76 -12.63 13.33
CA ASN A 132 -10.77 -12.16 14.30
C ASN A 132 -10.39 -10.84 14.99
N ASN A 133 -9.44 -10.08 14.43
CA ASN A 133 -8.92 -8.82 14.97
C ASN A 133 -8.23 -8.91 16.33
N GLN A 134 -7.91 -10.12 16.80
CA GLN A 134 -7.09 -10.33 17.99
C GLN A 134 -5.60 -10.25 17.66
N PHE A 135 -4.80 -10.06 18.70
CA PHE A 135 -3.35 -9.98 18.62
C PHE A 135 -2.71 -11.25 19.18
N VAL A 136 -1.63 -11.66 18.52
CA VAL A 136 -0.75 -12.72 19.01
C VAL A 136 -0.05 -12.22 20.28
N THR A 137 -0.01 -13.07 21.31
CA THR A 137 0.56 -12.79 22.63
C THR A 137 1.32 -14.02 23.16
N VAL A 138 2.28 -13.77 24.05
CA VAL A 138 3.02 -14.82 24.74
C VAL A 138 2.53 -14.94 26.19
N SER A 139 2.00 -16.11 26.54
CA SER A 139 1.58 -16.47 27.90
C SER A 139 2.50 -17.56 28.46
N GLY A 140 3.51 -17.16 29.24
CA GLY A 140 4.61 -18.03 29.66
C GLY A 140 5.49 -18.37 28.46
N VAL A 141 5.37 -19.59 27.94
CA VAL A 141 6.01 -20.03 26.68
C VAL A 141 5.00 -20.26 25.55
N ASN A 142 3.70 -20.24 25.85
CA ASN A 142 2.67 -20.51 24.87
C ASN A 142 2.42 -19.27 24.01
N VAL A 143 2.26 -19.46 22.71
CA VAL A 143 1.89 -18.41 21.78
C VAL A 143 0.43 -18.56 21.41
N VAL A 144 -0.38 -17.55 21.72
CA VAL A 144 -1.85 -17.57 21.52
C VAL A 144 -2.30 -16.27 20.86
N ALA A 145 -3.44 -16.29 20.17
CA ALA A 145 -4.01 -15.10 19.51
C ALA A 145 -5.28 -14.63 20.22
N THR A 146 -5.19 -14.23 21.49
CA THR A 146 -6.35 -13.91 22.33
C THR A 146 -6.47 -12.45 22.73
N ALA A 147 -5.40 -11.67 22.60
CA ALA A 147 -5.38 -10.29 23.07
C ALA A 147 -6.27 -9.39 22.21
N SER A 148 -7.11 -8.55 22.82
CA SER A 148 -7.97 -7.59 22.08
C SER A 148 -7.24 -6.30 21.70
N ALA A 149 -6.10 -6.04 22.33
CA ALA A 149 -5.25 -4.88 22.07
C ALA A 149 -3.78 -5.28 22.19
N PRO A 150 -2.86 -4.60 21.47
CA PRO A 150 -1.43 -4.84 21.61
C PRO A 150 -0.88 -4.20 22.90
N GLY A 151 0.09 -4.86 23.50
CA GLY A 151 0.88 -4.39 24.62
C GLY A 151 2.26 -5.07 24.62
N GLN A 152 2.91 -5.13 25.78
CA GLN A 152 4.28 -5.64 25.90
C GLN A 152 4.40 -7.12 25.48
N THR A 153 3.40 -7.95 25.82
CA THR A 153 3.39 -9.39 25.51
C THR A 153 3.04 -9.71 24.06
N GLU A 154 2.58 -8.71 23.30
CA GLU A 154 2.20 -8.81 21.90
C GLU A 154 3.28 -8.24 20.96
N THR A 155 4.42 -7.80 21.50
CA THR A 155 5.50 -7.14 20.76
C THR A 155 6.56 -8.13 20.31
N PHE A 156 6.66 -8.37 19.00
CA PHE A 156 7.61 -9.31 18.40
C PHE A 156 8.60 -8.60 17.50
N GLN A 157 9.84 -9.11 17.44
CA GLN A 157 10.82 -8.66 16.46
C GLN A 157 10.93 -9.66 15.31
N LEU A 158 10.79 -9.20 14.08
CA LEU A 158 11.12 -9.99 12.89
C LEU A 158 12.61 -9.85 12.59
N VAL A 159 13.34 -10.97 12.68
CA VAL A 159 14.75 -11.05 12.33
C VAL A 159 14.84 -11.73 10.97
N ARG A 160 15.24 -10.98 9.94
CA ARG A 160 15.34 -11.47 8.56
C ARG A 160 16.75 -11.96 8.26
N SER A 161 16.88 -13.07 7.54
CA SER A 161 18.17 -13.57 7.09
C SER A 161 18.78 -12.63 6.04
N TYR A 162 20.09 -12.37 6.17
CA TYR A 162 20.85 -11.61 5.19
C TYR A 162 21.07 -12.39 3.88
N ALA A 163 21.18 -13.72 3.96
CA ALA A 163 21.46 -14.58 2.81
C ALA A 163 20.19 -14.94 2.02
N ASP A 164 19.05 -15.02 2.70
CA ASP A 164 17.75 -15.34 2.09
C ASP A 164 16.65 -14.51 2.75
N LYS A 165 16.22 -13.44 2.07
CA LYS A 165 15.24 -12.50 2.61
C LYS A 165 13.85 -13.11 2.85
N ASN A 166 13.57 -14.28 2.30
CA ASN A 166 12.32 -15.00 2.53
C ASN A 166 12.37 -15.88 3.79
N ARG A 167 13.49 -15.88 4.53
CA ARG A 167 13.62 -16.59 5.81
C ARG A 167 13.67 -15.60 6.96
N MET A 168 12.81 -15.82 7.95
CA MET A 168 12.77 -15.00 9.15
C MET A 168 12.67 -15.85 10.41
N ARG A 169 13.10 -15.26 11.52
CA ARG A 169 12.76 -15.68 12.88
C ARG A 169 11.89 -14.62 13.52
N ILE A 170 11.14 -15.05 14.52
CA ILE A 170 10.25 -14.19 15.30
C ILE A 170 10.76 -14.21 16.73
N ARG A 171 11.38 -13.12 17.19
CA ARG A 171 11.78 -12.97 18.59
C ARG A 171 10.57 -12.50 19.39
N ALA A 172 10.23 -13.25 20.43
CA ALA A 172 9.16 -12.95 21.36
C ALA A 172 9.57 -11.88 22.39
N PRO A 173 8.61 -11.25 23.07
CA PRO A 173 8.89 -10.27 24.12
C PRO A 173 9.68 -10.83 25.31
N ASN A 174 9.63 -12.14 25.53
CA ASN A 174 10.43 -12.82 26.56
C ASN A 174 11.89 -13.05 26.16
N GLY A 175 12.32 -12.56 24.99
CA GLY A 175 13.69 -12.63 24.48
C GLY A 175 14.03 -13.87 23.66
N SER A 176 13.25 -14.95 23.77
CA SER A 176 13.42 -16.18 23.01
C SER A 176 12.87 -16.06 21.58
N PHE A 177 13.31 -16.94 20.68
CA PHE A 177 12.66 -17.10 19.39
C PHE A 177 11.43 -18.01 19.50
N LEU A 178 10.44 -17.78 18.62
CA LEU A 178 9.39 -18.75 18.39
C LEU A 178 9.94 -20.00 17.72
N GLN A 179 9.43 -21.17 18.08
CA GLN A 179 9.74 -22.46 17.45
C GLN A 179 8.48 -23.24 17.11
N ALA A 180 8.53 -24.01 16.03
CA ALA A 180 7.51 -24.99 15.67
C ALA A 180 7.93 -26.40 16.13
N ASN A 181 7.22 -26.94 17.10
CA ASN A 181 7.48 -28.24 17.71
C ASN A 181 6.96 -29.40 16.86
N LYS A 182 7.46 -30.62 17.11
CA LYS A 182 7.07 -31.84 16.38
C LYS A 182 5.59 -32.21 16.53
N ASP A 183 4.95 -31.77 17.61
CA ASP A 183 3.52 -31.94 17.84
C ASP A 183 2.66 -30.84 17.17
N GLY A 184 3.30 -29.92 16.43
CA GLY A 184 2.67 -28.79 15.76
C GLY A 184 2.45 -27.57 16.66
N SER A 185 2.75 -27.62 17.97
CA SER A 185 2.63 -26.45 18.83
C SER A 185 3.68 -25.38 18.46
N VAL A 186 3.34 -24.10 18.64
CA VAL A 186 4.27 -22.98 18.51
C VAL A 186 4.55 -22.39 19.88
N THR A 187 5.82 -22.38 20.30
CA THR A 187 6.24 -21.91 21.63
C THR A 187 7.35 -20.86 21.54
N ALA A 188 7.42 -19.98 22.54
CA ALA A 188 8.36 -18.87 22.65
C ALA A 188 9.48 -19.19 23.66
N ASN A 189 10.25 -20.25 23.44
CA ASN A 189 11.29 -20.69 24.38
C ASN A 189 12.56 -21.20 23.69
N PHE A 190 12.74 -20.92 22.40
CA PHE A 190 13.96 -21.32 21.71
C PHE A 190 15.10 -20.37 22.10
N GLY A 191 16.12 -20.93 22.77
CA GLY A 191 17.28 -20.21 23.29
C GLY A 191 18.63 -20.74 22.80
N GLU A 192 18.66 -21.64 21.81
CA GLU A 192 19.88 -22.34 21.37
C GLU A 192 20.70 -21.55 20.32
N SER A 193 21.94 -22.00 20.08
CA SER A 193 22.73 -21.57 18.93
C SER A 193 22.01 -21.94 17.64
N THR A 194 21.78 -20.95 16.80
CA THR A 194 20.84 -21.10 15.69
C THR A 194 21.55 -21.37 14.35
N THR A 195 20.87 -22.01 13.41
CA THR A 195 21.27 -22.06 11.99
C THR A 195 20.12 -21.57 11.09
N TRP A 196 20.39 -21.15 9.87
CA TRP A 196 19.31 -20.73 8.94
C TRP A 196 18.76 -21.89 8.10
N GLY A 197 19.12 -23.13 8.46
CA GLY A 197 18.76 -24.35 7.74
C GLY A 197 17.33 -24.80 7.97
N ASP A 198 16.84 -25.68 7.10
CA ASP A 198 15.47 -26.22 7.14
C ASP A 198 15.20 -27.10 8.38
N ASN A 199 16.26 -27.53 9.07
CA ASN A 199 16.21 -28.32 10.29
C ASN A 199 16.14 -27.47 11.57
N ASP A 200 16.27 -26.14 11.49
CA ASP A 200 16.14 -25.25 12.64
C ASP A 200 14.66 -24.92 12.91
N PRO A 201 14.10 -25.30 14.07
CA PRO A 201 12.68 -25.16 14.36
C PRO A 201 12.23 -23.70 14.55
N SER A 202 13.18 -22.76 14.68
CA SER A 202 12.91 -21.33 14.81
C SER A 202 12.89 -20.56 13.48
N VAL A 203 13.20 -21.23 12.37
CA VAL A 203 13.25 -20.61 11.03
C VAL A 203 11.94 -20.84 10.29
N PHE A 204 11.36 -19.74 9.84
CA PHE A 204 10.14 -19.73 9.03
C PHE A 204 10.46 -19.19 7.63
N ALA A 205 10.00 -19.89 6.60
CA ALA A 205 9.82 -19.27 5.29
C ALA A 205 8.62 -18.33 5.37
N VAL A 206 8.79 -17.10 4.91
CA VAL A 206 7.79 -16.04 4.98
C VAL A 206 7.29 -15.72 3.59
N ASN A 207 5.98 -15.82 3.41
CA ASN A 207 5.31 -15.31 2.23
C ASN A 207 4.69 -13.95 2.56
N ILE A 208 4.99 -12.94 1.75
CA ILE A 208 4.37 -11.61 1.83
C ILE A 208 3.23 -11.61 0.82
N VAL A 209 1.99 -11.57 1.31
CA VAL A 209 0.80 -11.77 0.48
C VAL A 209 0.40 -10.47 -0.21
N ASN A 210 0.08 -9.45 0.58
CA ASN A 210 -0.29 -8.11 0.14
C ASN A 210 -0.13 -7.12 1.31
N GLY A 211 -0.33 -5.84 1.04
CA GLY A 211 -0.35 -4.80 2.06
C GLY A 211 -0.81 -3.47 1.45
N PRO A 212 -1.46 -2.59 2.23
CA PRO A 212 -1.81 -1.26 1.79
C PRO A 212 -0.55 -0.42 1.57
N HIS A 213 -0.60 0.48 0.59
CA HIS A 213 0.45 1.45 0.29
C HIS A 213 -0.16 2.85 0.25
N GLY A 214 -0.55 3.36 1.41
CA GLY A 214 -1.15 4.68 1.56
C GLY A 214 -0.33 5.62 2.47
N GLU A 215 -0.84 6.82 2.69
CA GLU A 215 -0.19 7.84 3.51
C GLU A 215 0.06 7.37 4.95
N TYR A 216 -0.83 6.53 5.51
CA TYR A 216 -0.62 5.92 6.82
C TYR A 216 0.70 5.13 6.86
N GLN A 217 0.93 4.26 5.87
CA GLN A 217 2.12 3.41 5.82
C GLN A 217 3.39 4.21 5.52
N ILE A 218 3.30 5.28 4.73
CA ILE A 218 4.42 6.21 4.52
C ILE A 218 4.79 6.87 5.84
N CYS A 219 3.80 7.48 6.50
CA CYS A 219 4.07 8.28 7.67
C CYS A 219 4.56 7.44 8.86
N ASN A 220 3.94 6.27 9.09
CA ASN A 220 4.42 5.37 10.14
C ASN A 220 5.73 4.68 9.76
N GLY A 221 5.93 4.35 8.48
CA GLY A 221 7.11 3.67 7.98
C GLY A 221 8.40 4.50 8.11
N TYR A 222 8.33 5.79 7.77
CA TYR A 222 9.43 6.74 7.96
C TYR A 222 9.54 7.28 9.39
N GLY A 223 8.44 7.29 10.13
CA GLY A 223 8.33 8.05 11.37
C GLY A 223 8.18 9.55 11.13
N LYS A 224 7.69 10.27 12.14
CA LYS A 224 7.21 11.67 12.02
C LYS A 224 8.18 12.62 11.31
N ASP A 225 9.44 12.65 11.73
CA ASP A 225 10.40 13.65 11.24
C ASP A 225 10.74 13.46 9.76
N MET A 226 11.06 12.23 9.37
CA MET A 226 11.37 11.91 7.98
C MET A 226 10.12 11.92 7.10
N ALA A 227 8.97 11.45 7.61
CA ALA A 227 7.70 11.55 6.92
C ALA A 227 7.33 13.00 6.61
N THR A 228 7.54 13.92 7.56
CA THR A 228 7.29 15.35 7.35
C THR A 228 8.12 15.88 6.18
N GLN A 229 9.40 15.52 6.09
CA GLN A 229 10.27 15.95 4.97
C GLN A 229 9.81 15.34 3.64
N VAL A 230 9.54 14.03 3.61
CA VAL A 230 9.13 13.30 2.40
C VAL A 230 7.80 13.82 1.88
N MET A 231 6.80 14.00 2.75
CA MET A 231 5.45 14.45 2.36
C MET A 231 5.46 15.91 1.91
N ASN A 232 6.17 16.80 2.60
CA ASN A 232 6.29 18.20 2.15
C ASN A 232 7.02 18.31 0.82
N ASN A 233 8.08 17.52 0.60
CA ASN A 233 8.73 17.45 -0.71
C ASN A 233 7.73 16.98 -1.77
N HIS A 234 7.00 15.88 -1.52
CA HIS A 234 6.00 15.35 -2.44
C HIS A 234 4.94 16.40 -2.81
N TRP A 235 4.31 17.06 -1.84
CA TRP A 235 3.32 18.10 -2.10
C TRP A 235 3.88 19.30 -2.86
N SER A 236 5.16 19.65 -2.66
CA SER A 236 5.81 20.78 -3.33
C SER A 236 6.32 20.49 -4.75
N THR A 237 6.43 19.22 -5.15
CA THR A 237 7.03 18.84 -6.44
C THR A 237 6.14 17.98 -7.34
N TYR A 238 5.12 17.32 -6.80
CA TYR A 238 4.34 16.34 -7.57
C TYR A 238 3.29 16.97 -8.48
N ILE A 239 2.51 17.94 -7.95
CA ILE A 239 1.62 18.80 -8.72
C ILE A 239 1.92 20.24 -8.33
N VAL A 240 2.23 21.08 -9.32
CA VAL A 240 2.65 22.46 -9.14
C VAL A 240 1.86 23.39 -10.06
N GLU A 241 2.07 24.71 -9.94
CA GLU A 241 1.34 25.70 -10.75
C GLU A 241 1.47 25.47 -12.26
N ALA A 242 2.62 24.96 -12.72
CA ALA A 242 2.83 24.64 -14.14
C ALA A 242 1.83 23.59 -14.66
N ASP A 243 1.38 22.66 -13.81
CA ASP A 243 0.36 21.68 -14.17
C ASP A 243 -1.01 22.33 -14.34
N PHE A 244 -1.34 23.32 -13.50
CA PHE A 244 -2.56 24.14 -13.64
C PHE A 244 -2.52 24.98 -14.91
N ALA A 245 -1.38 25.61 -15.22
CA ALA A 245 -1.18 26.32 -16.47
C ALA A 245 -1.34 25.40 -17.69
N PHE A 246 -0.78 24.19 -17.62
CA PHE A 246 -0.93 23.18 -18.66
C PHE A 246 -2.39 22.74 -18.84
N MET A 247 -3.11 22.47 -17.75
CA MET A 247 -4.52 22.12 -17.78
C MET A 247 -5.35 23.21 -18.48
N ALA A 248 -5.19 24.47 -18.07
CA ALA A 248 -5.90 25.60 -18.66
C ALA A 248 -5.57 25.78 -20.16
N ALA A 249 -4.29 25.66 -20.54
CA ALA A 249 -3.86 25.75 -21.94
C ALA A 249 -4.49 24.66 -22.84
N ASN A 250 -4.87 23.52 -22.27
CA ASN A 250 -5.55 22.43 -22.96
C ASN A 250 -7.08 22.48 -22.81
N GLY A 251 -7.64 23.57 -22.29
CA GLY A 251 -9.09 23.77 -22.16
C GLY A 251 -9.74 23.02 -20.99
N LEU A 252 -8.95 22.44 -20.08
CA LEU A 252 -9.46 21.89 -18.83
C LEU A 252 -9.75 23.03 -17.84
N ASN A 253 -10.91 22.99 -17.20
CA ASN A 253 -11.41 24.08 -16.36
C ASN A 253 -11.79 23.65 -14.95
N ALA A 254 -11.51 22.40 -14.54
CA ALA A 254 -11.82 21.90 -13.21
C ALA A 254 -10.83 20.82 -12.78
N VAL A 255 -10.57 20.75 -11.47
CA VAL A 255 -9.78 19.71 -10.81
C VAL A 255 -10.53 19.16 -9.61
N ARG A 256 -10.42 17.85 -9.37
CA ARG A 256 -10.89 17.19 -8.14
C ARG A 256 -9.68 16.85 -7.29
N ILE A 257 -9.63 17.38 -6.07
CA ILE A 257 -8.49 17.20 -5.16
C ILE A 257 -8.92 16.32 -3.99
N PRO A 258 -8.46 15.05 -3.93
CA PRO A 258 -8.73 14.18 -2.80
C PRO A 258 -7.94 14.62 -1.56
N VAL A 259 -8.62 14.68 -0.42
CA VAL A 259 -8.04 15.02 0.89
C VAL A 259 -8.43 13.99 1.94
N GLY A 260 -7.54 13.77 2.92
CA GLY A 260 -7.84 12.94 4.08
C GLY A 260 -8.32 13.77 5.26
N TRP A 261 -9.14 13.18 6.13
CA TRP A 261 -9.73 13.85 7.29
C TRP A 261 -8.73 14.54 8.22
N TRP A 262 -7.49 14.05 8.27
CA TRP A 262 -6.41 14.61 9.09
C TRP A 262 -6.04 16.04 8.67
N ILE A 263 -6.37 16.47 7.44
CA ILE A 263 -6.11 17.83 6.95
C ILE A 263 -6.75 18.92 7.84
N ALA A 264 -7.88 18.61 8.48
CA ALA A 264 -8.58 19.55 9.37
C ALA A 264 -7.84 19.79 10.70
N SER A 265 -6.79 19.00 10.98
CA SER A 265 -5.96 19.11 12.18
C SER A 265 -4.56 19.69 11.87
N ASP A 266 -4.32 20.17 10.65
CA ASP A 266 -3.05 20.82 10.31
C ASP A 266 -2.78 22.06 11.19
N PRO A 267 -1.50 22.33 11.54
CA PRO A 267 -0.29 21.62 11.13
C PRO A 267 0.07 20.41 12.02
N ASN A 268 -0.81 20.03 12.96
CA ASN A 268 -0.54 18.97 13.93
C ASN A 268 -1.59 17.85 13.86
N PRO A 269 -1.67 17.12 12.72
CA PRO A 269 -2.59 16.01 12.61
C PRO A 269 -2.25 14.88 13.60
N PRO A 270 -3.23 14.02 13.92
CA PRO A 270 -2.98 12.87 14.77
C PRO A 270 -2.02 11.89 14.12
N ALA A 271 -1.18 11.25 14.94
CA ALA A 271 -0.22 10.25 14.48
C ALA A 271 -0.92 9.07 13.76
N PRO A 272 -0.30 8.50 12.71
CA PRO A 272 1.04 8.81 12.22
C PRO A 272 1.10 9.98 11.22
N PHE A 273 -0.04 10.54 10.81
CA PHE A 273 -0.08 11.59 9.77
C PHE A 273 0.77 12.81 10.14
N VAL A 274 1.22 13.54 9.12
CA VAL A 274 2.08 14.72 9.25
C VAL A 274 1.44 15.94 8.58
N GLY A 275 1.73 17.13 9.09
CA GLY A 275 1.11 18.36 8.60
C GLY A 275 1.74 18.90 7.31
N GLY A 276 0.96 19.67 6.55
CA GLY A 276 1.37 20.35 5.32
C GLY A 276 0.36 20.22 4.17
N ALA A 277 -0.54 19.23 4.25
CA ALA A 277 -1.58 19.00 3.24
C ALA A 277 -2.52 20.21 3.07
N LEU A 278 -2.84 20.92 4.16
CA LEU A 278 -3.71 22.11 4.09
C LEU A 278 -3.04 23.26 3.32
N GLN A 279 -1.73 23.48 3.55
CA GLN A 279 -0.98 24.49 2.81
C GLN A 279 -0.83 24.13 1.33
N ALA A 280 -0.69 22.84 1.01
CA ALA A 280 -0.68 22.37 -0.37
C ALA A 280 -2.03 22.63 -1.06
N LEU A 281 -3.14 22.38 -0.37
CA LEU A 281 -4.48 22.69 -0.87
C LEU A 281 -4.68 24.20 -1.08
N ASP A 282 -4.23 25.04 -0.14
CA ASP A 282 -4.26 26.51 -0.28
C ASP A 282 -3.49 26.99 -1.52
N SER A 283 -2.33 26.37 -1.78
CA SER A 283 -1.51 26.67 -2.96
C SER A 283 -2.25 26.27 -4.24
N ALA A 284 -2.90 25.10 -4.25
CA ALA A 284 -3.70 24.65 -5.37
C ALA A 284 -4.85 25.62 -5.69
N PHE A 285 -5.58 26.12 -4.68
CA PHE A 285 -6.60 27.16 -4.88
C PHE A 285 -6.01 28.46 -5.46
N THR A 286 -4.83 28.87 -4.98
CA THR A 286 -4.13 30.05 -5.52
C THR A 286 -3.77 29.88 -7.00
N TRP A 287 -3.31 28.71 -7.42
CA TRP A 287 -3.02 28.40 -8.82
C TRP A 287 -4.29 28.32 -9.65
N ALA A 288 -5.34 27.71 -9.09
CA ALA A 288 -6.65 27.58 -9.71
C ALA A 288 -7.25 28.95 -10.06
N GLU A 289 -7.14 29.93 -9.14
CA GLU A 289 -7.53 31.33 -9.36
C GLU A 289 -6.82 31.97 -10.55
N ARG A 290 -5.50 31.82 -10.65
CA ARG A 290 -4.71 32.42 -11.74
C ARG A 290 -5.01 31.82 -13.10
N HIS A 291 -5.45 30.55 -13.12
CA HIS A 291 -5.67 29.80 -14.34
C HIS A 291 -7.16 29.57 -14.66
N ASN A 292 -8.08 30.18 -13.90
CA ASN A 292 -9.52 30.01 -14.05
C ASN A 292 -9.95 28.53 -14.06
N ILE A 293 -9.39 27.76 -13.12
CA ILE A 293 -9.70 26.35 -12.91
C ILE A 293 -10.56 26.25 -11.66
N HIS A 294 -11.68 25.56 -11.76
CA HIS A 294 -12.54 25.26 -10.62
C HIS A 294 -11.97 24.11 -9.77
N VAL A 295 -12.25 24.12 -8.47
CA VAL A 295 -11.75 23.08 -7.54
C VAL A 295 -12.93 22.38 -6.88
N ILE A 296 -12.95 21.06 -7.00
CA ILE A 296 -13.82 20.16 -6.23
C ILE A 296 -12.96 19.54 -5.12
N ILE A 297 -13.26 19.86 -3.87
CA ILE A 297 -12.62 19.20 -2.72
C ILE A 297 -13.32 17.86 -2.48
N ASP A 298 -12.55 16.78 -2.49
CA ASP A 298 -13.06 15.43 -2.29
C ASP A 298 -12.53 14.87 -0.97
N LEU A 299 -13.38 14.78 0.07
CA LEU A 299 -13.01 14.11 1.30
C LEU A 299 -12.93 12.59 1.04
N HIS A 300 -11.74 12.17 0.62
CA HIS A 300 -11.49 10.85 0.08
C HIS A 300 -11.19 9.80 1.16
N ALA A 301 -10.70 10.24 2.32
CA ALA A 301 -10.51 9.38 3.49
C ALA A 301 -11.28 9.93 4.69
N ALA A 302 -12.28 9.18 5.14
CA ALA A 302 -13.05 9.51 6.33
C ALA A 302 -12.36 8.95 7.60
N PRO A 303 -12.58 9.56 8.78
CA PRO A 303 -12.08 9.01 10.04
C PRO A 303 -12.50 7.55 10.20
N GLY A 304 -11.57 6.66 10.55
CA GLY A 304 -11.85 5.24 10.73
C GLY A 304 -11.87 4.38 9.46
N SER A 305 -11.58 4.92 8.27
CA SER A 305 -11.49 4.19 7.00
C SER A 305 -12.83 3.59 6.55
N GLN A 306 -13.40 4.13 5.47
CA GLN A 306 -14.70 3.73 4.94
C GLN A 306 -14.63 2.50 4.01
N ASN A 307 -13.44 2.06 3.61
CA ASN A 307 -13.23 0.80 2.89
C ASN A 307 -11.83 0.21 3.25
N PRO A 308 -11.50 -1.03 2.82
CA PRO A 308 -10.22 -1.66 3.14
C PRO A 308 -8.99 -1.14 2.40
N ASN A 309 -9.19 -0.28 1.39
CA ASN A 309 -8.11 0.14 0.50
C ASN A 309 -7.28 1.27 1.11
N GLU A 310 -6.04 1.36 0.65
CA GLU A 310 -5.03 2.31 1.10
C GLU A 310 -5.45 3.78 1.02
N HIS A 311 -6.24 4.15 0.00
CA HIS A 311 -6.73 5.52 -0.18
C HIS A 311 -7.73 5.97 0.89
N SER A 312 -8.25 5.06 1.72
CA SER A 312 -9.09 5.40 2.87
C SER A 312 -8.29 5.76 4.14
N GLY A 313 -6.95 5.79 4.07
CA GLY A 313 -6.09 6.18 5.19
C GLY A 313 -6.05 5.17 6.35
N GLY A 314 -6.49 3.93 6.11
CA GLY A 314 -6.52 2.87 7.12
C GLY A 314 -5.15 2.27 7.42
N ARG A 315 -4.97 1.82 8.66
CA ARG A 315 -3.74 1.15 9.13
C ARG A 315 -3.53 -0.22 8.48
N ASP A 316 -4.56 -1.04 8.47
CA ASP A 316 -4.46 -2.47 8.15
C ASP A 316 -5.63 -2.99 7.29
N GLY A 317 -6.37 -2.07 6.65
CA GLY A 317 -7.59 -2.36 5.90
C GLY A 317 -8.80 -2.74 6.76
N LEU A 318 -8.73 -2.61 8.09
CA LEU A 318 -9.91 -2.68 8.95
C LEU A 318 -10.78 -1.44 8.74
N GLN A 319 -12.04 -1.67 8.43
CA GLN A 319 -13.05 -0.64 8.31
C GLN A 319 -13.68 -0.39 9.67
N THR A 320 -13.58 0.84 10.16
CA THR A 320 -14.19 1.27 11.43
C THR A 320 -15.02 2.54 11.29
N TRP A 321 -15.09 3.13 10.09
CA TRP A 321 -16.02 4.21 9.84
C TRP A 321 -17.47 3.70 9.98
N GLY A 322 -18.26 4.44 10.77
CA GLY A 322 -19.66 4.15 11.07
C GLY A 322 -20.26 5.28 11.91
N ASP A 323 -21.37 5.01 12.60
CA ASP A 323 -22.16 6.02 13.34
C ASP A 323 -21.30 6.90 14.26
N SER A 324 -20.32 6.33 14.95
CA SER A 324 -19.42 7.06 15.86
C SER A 324 -18.46 8.04 15.15
N GLN A 325 -18.24 7.90 13.84
CA GLN A 325 -17.32 8.71 13.06
C GLN A 325 -18.05 9.79 12.24
N ILE A 326 -19.37 9.66 12.04
CA ILE A 326 -20.16 10.60 11.23
C ILE A 326 -19.98 12.05 11.70
N ALA A 327 -20.08 12.30 13.01
CA ALA A 327 -19.93 13.65 13.56
C ALA A 327 -18.56 14.26 13.22
N GLN A 328 -17.49 13.48 13.33
CA GLN A 328 -16.14 13.92 12.98
C GLN A 328 -16.00 14.13 11.46
N THR A 329 -16.59 13.25 10.63
CA THR A 329 -16.63 13.44 9.17
C THR A 329 -17.30 14.77 8.81
N VAL A 330 -18.44 15.09 9.41
CA VAL A 330 -19.16 16.36 9.18
C VAL A 330 -18.32 17.55 9.62
N GLN A 331 -17.66 17.49 10.78
CA GLN A 331 -16.77 18.57 11.24
C GLN A 331 -15.63 18.87 10.27
N VAL A 332 -15.07 17.85 9.62
CA VAL A 332 -14.03 18.02 8.59
C VAL A 332 -14.60 18.71 7.35
N ILE A 333 -15.81 18.33 6.93
CA ILE A 333 -16.49 18.97 5.80
C ILE A 333 -16.80 20.43 6.12
N ASP A 334 -17.34 20.72 7.31
CA ASP A 334 -17.63 22.08 7.76
C ASP A 334 -16.36 22.95 7.80
N PHE A 335 -15.24 22.37 8.26
CA PHE A 335 -13.94 23.04 8.26
C PHE A 335 -13.49 23.44 6.84
N LEU A 336 -13.53 22.49 5.89
CA LEU A 336 -13.13 22.74 4.50
C LEU A 336 -14.06 23.75 3.83
N ALA A 337 -15.37 23.59 4.01
CA ALA A 337 -16.37 24.50 3.48
C ALA A 337 -16.16 25.92 4.02
N ALA A 338 -16.02 26.09 5.34
CA ALA A 338 -15.81 27.40 5.97
C ALA A 338 -14.51 28.08 5.48
N ARG A 339 -13.45 27.30 5.25
CA ARG A 339 -12.16 27.83 4.79
C ARG A 339 -12.21 28.37 3.36
N TYR A 340 -12.89 27.67 2.45
CA TYR A 340 -12.90 28.02 1.03
C TYR A 340 -14.20 28.68 0.55
N LEU A 341 -15.15 28.97 1.45
CA LEU A 341 -16.46 29.55 1.13
C LEU A 341 -16.38 30.85 0.30
N SER A 342 -15.39 31.70 0.56
CA SER A 342 -15.22 32.97 -0.15
C SER A 342 -14.54 32.82 -1.51
N ASN A 343 -14.14 31.61 -1.90
CA ASN A 343 -13.48 31.34 -3.15
C ASN A 343 -14.52 31.00 -4.24
N ASN A 344 -14.66 31.88 -5.22
CA ASN A 344 -15.64 31.74 -6.30
C ASN A 344 -15.37 30.55 -7.24
N LEU A 345 -14.23 29.86 -7.09
CA LEU A 345 -13.86 28.68 -7.87
C LEU A 345 -14.15 27.36 -7.15
N LEU A 346 -14.56 27.39 -5.88
CA LEU A 346 -15.08 26.21 -5.20
C LEU A 346 -16.39 25.76 -5.88
N LEU A 347 -16.47 24.47 -6.24
CA LEU A 347 -17.67 23.84 -6.81
C LEU A 347 -18.51 23.08 -5.78
#